data_AF-A0A812UFD5-F1
#
_entry.id   AF-A0A812UFD5-F1
#
_cell.length_a   1.000
_cell.length_b   1.000
_cell.length_c   1.000
_cell.angle_alpha   90.00
_cell.angle_beta   90.00
_cell.angle_gamma   90.00
#
_symmetry.space_group_name_H-M   'P 1'
#
loop_
_entity.id
_entity.type
_entity.pdbx_description
1 polymer ?
#
loop_
_entity_poly.entity_id
_entity_poly.type
_entity_poly.pdbx_seq_one_letter_code
_entity_poly.pdbx_strand_id
1 'polypeptide(L)'
;MQFCRDGSSVSLKDAMKSIQASSFESKEIRGSKKPGPRALEVPYKGSVLTGDALRAQVELWVRRGVIELDTGAALNLVAGSSDWLDLSDHTFVLFGAGSAMGPFPILMSLGAHVVAIDLPRPAIWKRLISVARDSPGKLTMPLTKKVSDSADDAELAECAGCDLLMQTPEVRSWLKGVLSSSQRVVLGAYCYADGPLFVRVSVAMDAIIADLVEELKVPPAIAYLCTPTDAHVCTASARDAATDAL
;
A
#
# COMPACT_ATOMS: atom_id res chain seq x y z
N MET A 1 9.64 20.67 9.42
CA MET A 1 8.16 20.57 9.45
C MET A 1 7.68 20.55 10.89
N GLN A 2 6.53 21.16 11.18
CA GLN A 2 5.93 21.19 12.51
C GLN A 2 4.86 20.09 12.64
N PHE A 3 4.82 19.44 13.80
CA PHE A 3 3.74 18.56 14.24
C PHE A 3 2.86 19.33 15.23
N CYS A 4 1.57 19.43 14.94
CA CYS A 4 0.62 20.22 15.71
C CYS A 4 -0.40 19.31 16.39
N ARG A 5 -0.58 19.46 17.70
CA ARG A 5 -1.53 18.69 18.51
C ARG A 5 -2.07 19.56 19.64
N ASP A 6 -3.39 19.56 19.84
CA ASP A 6 -4.06 20.22 20.96
C ASP A 6 -3.61 21.68 21.19
N GLY A 7 -3.39 22.43 20.09
CA GLY A 7 -2.93 23.81 20.12
C GLY A 7 -1.42 24.00 20.37
N SER A 8 -0.68 22.92 20.62
CA SER A 8 0.79 22.91 20.75
C SER A 8 1.46 22.54 19.43
N SER A 9 2.66 23.08 19.18
CA SER A 9 3.47 22.78 18.01
C SER A 9 4.89 22.44 18.42
N VAL A 10 5.39 21.30 17.95
CA VAL A 10 6.78 20.86 18.11
C VAL A 10 7.34 20.46 16.76
N SER A 11 8.66 20.30 16.64
CA SER A 11 9.23 19.75 15.41
C SER A 11 8.74 18.31 15.21
N LEU A 12 8.51 17.90 13.96
CA LEU A 12 8.12 16.52 13.67
C LEU A 12 9.16 15.51 14.20
N LYS A 13 10.45 15.85 14.11
CA LYS A 13 11.54 15.04 14.65
C LYS A 13 11.41 14.83 16.16
N ASP A 14 11.13 15.89 16.91
CA ASP A 14 10.97 15.79 18.37
C ASP A 14 9.69 15.06 18.75
N ALA A 15 8.60 15.24 18.00
CA ALA A 15 7.36 14.49 18.17
C ALA A 15 7.60 12.98 17.98
N MET A 16 8.25 12.59 16.88
CA MET A 16 8.60 11.19 16.62
C MET A 16 9.49 10.65 17.75
N LYS A 17 10.47 11.40 18.26
CA LYS A 17 11.31 10.92 19.36
C LYS A 17 10.56 10.78 20.70
N SER A 18 9.70 11.72 21.04
CA SER A 18 9.10 11.83 22.39
C SER A 18 7.79 11.05 22.55
N ILE A 19 6.95 10.99 21.51
CA ILE A 19 5.66 10.32 21.57
C ILE A 19 5.87 8.86 21.17
N GLN A 20 5.74 7.94 22.12
CA GLN A 20 5.95 6.50 21.90
C GLN A 20 4.69 5.65 22.06
N ALA A 21 3.59 6.20 22.59
CA ALA A 21 2.32 5.48 22.74
C ALA A 21 1.64 5.25 21.38
N SER A 22 1.06 4.06 21.16
CA SER A 22 0.33 3.77 19.91
C SER A 22 -1.09 4.35 19.91
N SER A 23 -1.78 4.38 21.05
CA SER A 23 -3.23 4.71 21.18
C SER A 23 -4.21 3.85 20.36
N PHE A 24 -3.72 2.97 19.49
CA PHE A 24 -4.51 2.10 18.63
C PHE A 24 -4.53 0.67 19.15
N GLU A 25 -5.73 0.07 19.09
CA GLU A 25 -5.92 -1.38 19.13
C GLU A 25 -5.75 -1.96 17.71
N SER A 26 -5.67 -3.28 17.60
CA SER A 26 -5.55 -3.96 16.30
C SER A 26 -6.67 -4.97 16.09
N LYS A 27 -7.20 -5.04 14.87
CA LYS A 27 -8.07 -6.15 14.44
C LYS A 27 -7.47 -6.84 13.23
N GLU A 28 -7.35 -8.16 13.31
CA GLU A 28 -7.08 -9.01 12.16
C GLU A 28 -8.38 -9.54 11.55
N ILE A 29 -8.45 -9.50 10.23
CA ILE A 29 -9.47 -10.17 9.41
C ILE A 29 -8.74 -11.12 8.47
N ARG A 30 -9.08 -12.40 8.54
CA ARG A 30 -8.62 -13.41 7.59
C ARG A 30 -9.71 -13.64 6.56
N GLY A 31 -9.31 -13.61 5.30
CA GLY A 31 -10.18 -13.94 4.19
C GLY A 31 -10.59 -15.40 4.21
N SER A 32 -11.70 -15.70 3.53
CA SER A 32 -12.32 -17.03 3.52
C SER A 32 -12.10 -17.79 2.21
N LYS A 33 -11.55 -17.14 1.17
CA LYS A 33 -11.31 -17.79 -0.12
C LYS A 33 -10.03 -18.59 -0.11
N LYS A 34 -9.99 -19.61 -0.96
CA LYS A 34 -8.74 -20.28 -1.31
C LYS A 34 -7.94 -19.40 -2.27
N PRO A 35 -6.60 -19.49 -2.27
CA PRO A 35 -5.77 -18.84 -3.26
C PRO A 35 -6.25 -19.13 -4.69
N GLY A 36 -6.25 -18.10 -5.54
CA GLY A 36 -6.61 -18.21 -6.95
C GLY A 36 -5.55 -18.92 -7.80
N PRO A 37 -5.74 -18.95 -9.12
CA PRO A 37 -4.73 -19.45 -10.05
C PRO A 37 -3.41 -18.68 -9.90
N ARG A 38 -2.28 -19.38 -10.00
CA ARG A 38 -0.94 -18.77 -10.05
C ARG A 38 -0.63 -18.23 -11.46
N ALA A 39 -1.51 -17.41 -12.00
CA ALA A 39 -1.36 -16.80 -13.32
C ALA A 39 -1.63 -15.30 -13.24
N LEU A 40 -0.84 -14.51 -13.96
CA LEU A 40 -1.05 -13.06 -14.01
C LEU A 40 -2.31 -12.79 -14.82
N GLU A 41 -3.29 -12.17 -14.18
CA GLU A 41 -4.57 -11.80 -14.76
C GLU A 41 -4.68 -10.29 -14.87
N VAL A 42 -4.89 -9.78 -16.09
CA VAL A 42 -5.04 -8.34 -16.36
C VAL A 42 -6.41 -8.09 -16.97
N PRO A 43 -7.35 -7.48 -16.22
CA PRO A 43 -8.63 -7.05 -16.77
C PRO A 43 -8.42 -6.00 -17.87
N TYR A 44 -8.90 -6.27 -19.08
CA TYR A 44 -8.78 -5.37 -20.22
C TYR A 44 -10.01 -5.47 -21.14
N LYS A 45 -10.67 -4.33 -21.36
CA LYS A 45 -11.83 -4.18 -22.28
C LYS A 45 -12.93 -5.25 -22.09
N GLY A 46 -13.29 -5.53 -20.84
CA GLY A 46 -14.35 -6.50 -20.51
C GLY A 46 -13.93 -7.97 -20.59
N SER A 47 -12.65 -8.25 -20.85
CA SER A 47 -12.04 -9.58 -20.79
C SER A 47 -10.93 -9.62 -19.74
N VAL A 48 -10.45 -10.82 -19.40
CA VAL A 48 -9.26 -11.00 -18.55
C VAL A 48 -8.17 -11.62 -19.40
N LEU A 49 -7.06 -10.90 -19.54
CA LEU A 49 -5.89 -11.36 -20.29
C LEU A 49 -4.99 -12.18 -19.37
N THR A 50 -4.54 -13.32 -19.88
CA THR A 50 -3.56 -14.19 -19.22
C THR A 50 -2.73 -14.94 -20.26
N GLY A 51 -1.63 -15.56 -19.84
CA GLY A 51 -0.76 -16.38 -20.69
C GLY A 51 -0.35 -15.67 -21.98
N ASP A 52 -0.49 -16.36 -23.12
CA ASP A 52 -0.08 -15.83 -24.43
C ASP A 52 -0.92 -14.63 -24.90
N ALA A 53 -2.19 -14.56 -24.52
CA ALA A 53 -3.04 -13.41 -24.84
C ALA A 53 -2.54 -12.14 -24.14
N LEU A 54 -2.10 -12.26 -22.89
CA LEU A 54 -1.47 -11.15 -22.17
C LEU A 54 -0.14 -10.75 -22.82
N ARG A 55 0.73 -11.72 -23.15
CA ARG A 55 2.03 -11.44 -23.80
C ARG A 55 1.87 -10.70 -25.12
N ALA A 56 0.94 -11.15 -25.97
CA ALA A 56 0.64 -10.49 -27.24
C ALA A 56 0.11 -9.05 -27.03
N GLN A 57 -0.73 -8.84 -26.01
CA GLN A 57 -1.24 -7.51 -25.70
C GLN A 57 -0.15 -6.58 -25.14
N VAL A 58 0.76 -7.10 -24.30
CA VAL A 58 1.91 -6.35 -23.77
C VAL A 58 2.82 -5.91 -24.92
N GLU A 59 3.14 -6.81 -25.86
CA GLU A 59 3.91 -6.46 -27.05
C GLU A 59 3.23 -5.35 -27.86
N LEU A 60 1.91 -5.45 -28.04
CA LEU A 60 1.13 -4.42 -28.74
C LEU A 60 1.17 -3.07 -28.00
N TRP A 61 1.12 -3.04 -26.67
CA TRP A 61 1.23 -1.81 -25.90
C TRP A 61 2.61 -1.16 -26.03
N VAL A 62 3.68 -1.95 -25.96
CA VAL A 62 5.06 -1.46 -26.15
C VAL A 62 5.22 -0.90 -27.57
N ARG A 63 4.84 -1.66 -28.61
CA ARG A 63 4.93 -1.22 -30.01
C ARG A 63 4.16 0.06 -30.31
N ARG A 64 3.06 0.31 -29.59
CA ARG A 64 2.23 1.51 -29.75
C ARG A 64 2.62 2.67 -28.83
N GLY A 65 3.66 2.52 -28.02
CA GLY A 65 4.07 3.53 -27.03
C GLY A 65 3.06 3.76 -25.91
N VAL A 66 2.19 2.77 -25.62
CA VAL A 66 1.21 2.84 -24.52
C VAL A 66 1.89 2.60 -23.18
N ILE A 67 2.92 1.74 -23.15
CA ILE A 67 3.77 1.48 -21.99
C ILE A 67 5.23 1.46 -22.44
N GLU A 68 6.14 1.72 -21.50
CA GLU A 68 7.59 1.66 -21.73
C GLU A 68 8.09 0.21 -21.92
N LEU A 69 9.24 0.07 -22.56
CA LEU A 69 9.85 -1.23 -22.87
C LEU A 69 10.12 -2.06 -21.61
N ASP A 70 10.60 -1.42 -20.54
CA ASP A 70 10.89 -2.05 -19.25
C ASP A 70 9.61 -2.48 -18.51
N THR A 71 8.53 -1.71 -18.62
CA THR A 71 7.20 -2.08 -18.12
C THR A 71 6.71 -3.34 -18.83
N GLY A 72 6.85 -3.40 -20.16
CA GLY A 72 6.52 -4.60 -20.92
C GLY A 72 7.38 -5.81 -20.53
N ALA A 73 8.69 -5.61 -20.34
CA ALA A 73 9.59 -6.65 -19.88
C ALA A 73 9.22 -7.17 -18.47
N ALA A 74 8.88 -6.27 -17.54
CA ALA A 74 8.46 -6.61 -16.19
C ALA A 74 7.14 -7.41 -16.18
N LEU A 75 6.14 -7.00 -16.97
CA LEU A 75 4.88 -7.73 -17.10
C LEU A 75 5.11 -9.16 -17.63
N ASN A 76 5.95 -9.32 -18.65
CA ASN A 76 6.28 -10.63 -19.20
C ASN A 76 7.08 -11.50 -18.21
N LEU A 77 7.98 -10.90 -17.43
CA LEU A 77 8.73 -11.58 -16.38
C LEU A 77 7.79 -12.14 -15.31
N VAL A 78 6.85 -11.33 -14.81
CA VAL A 78 5.86 -11.77 -13.82
C VAL A 78 4.92 -12.82 -14.41
N ALA A 79 4.45 -12.62 -15.65
CA ALA A 79 3.61 -13.61 -16.34
C ALA A 79 4.32 -14.97 -16.57
N GLY A 80 5.65 -14.98 -16.62
CA GLY A 80 6.47 -16.19 -16.68
C GLY A 80 6.82 -16.80 -15.32
N SER A 81 6.55 -16.11 -14.21
CA SER A 81 7.02 -16.45 -12.87
C SER A 81 5.85 -16.74 -11.94
N SER A 82 5.12 -17.84 -12.18
CA SER A 82 3.89 -18.19 -11.45
C SER A 82 4.05 -18.20 -9.91
N ASP A 83 5.22 -18.58 -9.41
CA ASP A 83 5.50 -18.60 -7.97
C ASP A 83 5.60 -17.20 -7.34
N TRP A 84 5.79 -16.14 -8.13
CA TRP A 84 5.78 -14.75 -7.64
C TRP A 84 4.38 -14.24 -7.33
N LEU A 85 3.35 -14.97 -7.76
CA LEU A 85 1.93 -14.63 -7.55
C LEU A 85 1.38 -15.23 -6.25
N ASP A 86 2.19 -15.94 -5.49
CA ASP A 86 1.88 -16.34 -4.13
C ASP A 86 2.52 -15.34 -3.16
N LEU A 87 1.70 -14.48 -2.56
CA LEU A 87 2.15 -13.49 -1.59
C LEU A 87 1.83 -13.89 -0.14
N SER A 88 1.45 -15.15 0.10
CA SER A 88 0.96 -15.60 1.41
C SER A 88 1.96 -15.48 2.56
N ASP A 89 3.26 -15.39 2.26
CA ASP A 89 4.36 -15.16 3.20
C ASP A 89 4.87 -13.70 3.21
N HIS A 90 4.24 -12.80 2.45
CA HIS A 90 4.63 -11.39 2.32
C HIS A 90 3.70 -10.46 3.09
N THR A 91 4.29 -9.49 3.80
CA THR A 91 3.56 -8.44 4.51
C THR A 91 3.72 -7.09 3.82
N PHE A 92 2.62 -6.39 3.59
CA PHE A 92 2.58 -5.07 2.97
C PHE A 92 1.94 -4.07 3.93
N VAL A 93 2.66 -3.02 4.30
CA VAL A 93 2.08 -1.86 5.00
C VAL A 93 1.64 -0.86 3.94
N LEU A 94 0.35 -0.55 3.89
CA LEU A 94 -0.19 0.41 2.93
C LEU A 94 -0.60 1.69 3.66
N PHE A 95 0.19 2.74 3.49
CA PHE A 95 -0.20 4.10 3.84
C PHE A 95 -1.16 4.60 2.76
N GLY A 96 -2.46 4.65 3.06
CA GLY A 96 -3.52 4.93 2.08
C GLY A 96 -4.02 3.65 1.42
N ALA A 97 -4.37 2.64 2.21
CA ALA A 97 -4.87 1.34 1.73
C ALA A 97 -6.13 1.47 0.85
N GLY A 98 -6.93 2.51 1.06
CA GLY A 98 -8.10 2.84 0.27
C GLY A 98 -7.81 3.65 -1.00
N SER A 99 -6.56 4.00 -1.30
CA SER A 99 -6.18 4.75 -2.49
C SER A 99 -6.68 4.09 -3.78
N ALA A 100 -7.19 4.91 -4.70
CA ALA A 100 -7.71 4.43 -5.99
C ALA A 100 -6.62 3.76 -6.85
N MET A 101 -5.39 4.23 -6.72
CA MET A 101 -4.20 3.67 -7.40
C MET A 101 -3.42 2.70 -6.50
N GLY A 102 -3.94 2.39 -5.31
CA GLY A 102 -3.30 1.48 -4.36
C GLY A 102 -3.45 0.01 -4.76
N PRO A 103 -2.48 -0.85 -4.42
CA PRO A 103 -2.48 -2.26 -4.82
C PRO A 103 -3.36 -3.15 -3.92
N PHE A 104 -4.19 -2.58 -3.05
CA PHE A 104 -4.91 -3.36 -2.02
C PHE A 104 -5.71 -4.56 -2.60
N PRO A 105 -6.56 -4.40 -3.64
CA PRO A 105 -7.36 -5.53 -4.13
C PRO A 105 -6.50 -6.67 -4.68
N ILE A 106 -5.44 -6.35 -5.44
CA ILE A 106 -4.57 -7.36 -6.04
C ILE A 106 -3.70 -8.06 -4.97
N LEU A 107 -3.21 -7.33 -3.96
CA LEU A 107 -2.47 -7.94 -2.86
C LEU A 107 -3.34 -8.94 -2.09
N MET A 108 -4.59 -8.56 -1.80
CA MET A 108 -5.54 -9.45 -1.11
C MET A 108 -5.86 -10.68 -1.97
N SER A 109 -6.05 -10.53 -3.29
CA SER A 109 -6.34 -11.67 -4.19
C SER A 109 -5.16 -12.64 -4.33
N LEU A 110 -3.92 -12.15 -4.19
CA LEU A 110 -2.69 -12.96 -4.20
C LEU A 110 -2.32 -13.53 -2.82
N GLY A 111 -3.17 -13.34 -1.80
CA GLY A 111 -3.02 -13.96 -0.47
C GLY A 111 -2.14 -13.18 0.50
N ALA A 112 -1.75 -11.96 0.19
CA ALA A 112 -0.86 -11.17 1.02
C ALA A 112 -1.43 -10.88 2.42
N HIS A 113 -0.52 -10.63 3.38
CA HIS A 113 -0.88 -9.93 4.60
C HIS A 113 -0.75 -8.41 4.38
N VAL A 114 -1.86 -7.69 4.41
CA VAL A 114 -1.88 -6.23 4.38
C VAL A 114 -2.10 -5.65 5.78
N VAL A 115 -1.19 -4.78 6.22
CA VAL A 115 -1.38 -3.87 7.36
C VAL A 115 -1.84 -2.52 6.80
N ALA A 116 -3.12 -2.21 6.96
CA ALA A 116 -3.77 -1.07 6.31
C ALA A 116 -3.77 0.17 7.19
N ILE A 117 -3.42 1.31 6.62
CA ILE A 117 -3.51 2.64 7.21
C ILE A 117 -4.38 3.48 6.29
N ASP A 118 -5.46 4.04 6.82
CA ASP A 118 -6.30 5.00 6.13
C ASP A 118 -7.11 5.82 7.14
N LEU A 119 -7.73 6.90 6.68
CA LEU A 119 -8.51 7.82 7.50
C LEU A 119 -9.64 7.10 8.24
N PRO A 120 -10.06 7.59 9.42
CA PRO A 120 -11.19 7.07 10.17
C PRO A 120 -12.53 7.43 9.50
N ARG A 121 -12.76 6.87 8.31
CA ARG A 121 -13.94 7.06 7.47
C ARG A 121 -14.60 5.71 7.22
N PRO A 122 -15.79 5.44 7.78
CA PRO A 122 -16.39 4.10 7.74
C PRO A 122 -16.57 3.52 6.34
N ALA A 123 -16.83 4.36 5.33
CA ALA A 123 -16.97 3.91 3.94
C ALA A 123 -15.69 3.25 3.38
N ILE A 124 -14.50 3.75 3.77
CA ILE A 124 -13.22 3.15 3.36
C ILE A 124 -13.11 1.76 3.97
N TRP A 125 -13.31 1.66 5.29
CA TRP A 125 -13.15 0.42 6.03
C TRP A 125 -14.19 -0.64 5.66
N LYS A 126 -15.45 -0.27 5.42
CA LYS A 126 -16.48 -1.19 4.89
C LYS A 126 -16.00 -1.86 3.59
N ARG A 127 -15.40 -1.09 2.68
CA ARG A 127 -14.86 -1.63 1.42
C ARG A 127 -13.63 -2.51 1.65
N LEU A 128 -12.66 -2.08 2.46
CA LEU A 128 -11.44 -2.86 2.73
C LEU A 128 -11.76 -4.19 3.43
N ILE A 129 -12.67 -4.15 4.42
CA ILE A 129 -13.15 -5.33 5.15
C ILE A 129 -13.86 -6.29 4.18
N SER A 130 -14.77 -5.79 3.34
CA SER A 130 -15.48 -6.62 2.35
C SER A 130 -14.51 -7.34 1.41
N VAL A 131 -13.52 -6.63 0.86
CA VAL A 131 -12.50 -7.22 -0.02
C VAL A 131 -11.67 -8.24 0.74
N ALA A 132 -11.25 -7.95 1.98
CA ALA A 132 -10.46 -8.88 2.78
C ALA A 132 -11.20 -10.19 3.04
N ARG A 133 -12.47 -10.12 3.46
CA ARG A 133 -13.34 -11.29 3.70
C ARG A 133 -13.47 -12.17 2.45
N ASP A 134 -13.59 -11.54 1.28
CA ASP A 134 -13.78 -12.20 -0.03
C ASP A 134 -12.46 -12.52 -0.75
N SER A 135 -11.35 -12.65 -0.01
CA SER A 135 -10.02 -12.93 -0.56
C SER A 135 -9.34 -14.10 0.16
N PRO A 136 -8.18 -14.59 -0.34
CA PRO A 136 -7.28 -15.45 0.42
C PRO A 136 -6.36 -14.68 1.38
N GLY A 137 -6.31 -13.35 1.31
CA GLY A 137 -5.39 -12.53 2.08
C GLY A 137 -5.79 -12.32 3.55
N LYS A 138 -4.92 -11.61 4.27
CA LYS A 138 -5.13 -11.19 5.66
C LYS A 138 -5.03 -9.68 5.77
N LEU A 139 -5.97 -9.05 6.46
CA LEU A 139 -5.98 -7.62 6.76
C LEU A 139 -5.72 -7.40 8.26
N THR A 140 -4.78 -6.52 8.60
CA THR A 140 -4.65 -5.93 9.94
C THR A 140 -4.98 -4.45 9.86
N MET A 141 -5.89 -3.97 10.70
CA MET A 141 -6.33 -2.59 10.73
C MET A 141 -6.25 -2.00 12.14
N PRO A 142 -5.96 -0.68 12.26
CA PRO A 142 -5.99 0.02 13.53
C PRO A 142 -7.43 0.29 13.95
N LEU A 143 -7.72 0.14 15.24
CA LEU A 143 -8.98 0.56 15.84
C LEU A 143 -8.72 1.69 16.83
N THR A 144 -9.55 2.71 16.78
CA THR A 144 -9.51 3.89 17.66
C THR A 144 -9.94 3.59 19.09
N LYS A 145 -10.61 2.45 19.31
CA LYS A 145 -11.03 1.95 20.62
C LYS A 145 -11.14 0.44 20.58
N LYS A 146 -11.14 -0.18 21.76
CA LYS A 146 -11.43 -1.59 21.91
C LYS A 146 -12.89 -1.86 21.49
N VAL A 147 -13.05 -2.88 20.66
CA VAL A 147 -14.36 -3.40 20.21
C VAL A 147 -14.55 -4.81 20.74
N SER A 148 -15.80 -5.27 20.80
CA SER A 148 -16.09 -6.67 21.16
C SER A 148 -15.47 -7.62 20.14
N ASP A 149 -15.10 -8.83 20.57
CA ASP A 149 -14.67 -9.89 19.65
C ASP A 149 -15.79 -10.30 18.69
N SER A 150 -17.04 -10.11 19.10
CA SER A 150 -18.26 -10.36 18.33
C SER A 150 -18.73 -9.17 17.49
N ALA A 151 -17.95 -8.08 17.41
CA ALA A 151 -18.31 -6.90 16.63
C ALA A 151 -18.51 -7.26 15.16
N ASP A 152 -19.60 -6.75 14.58
CA ASP A 152 -19.86 -6.94 13.15
C ASP A 152 -18.98 -6.01 12.29
N ASP A 153 -18.96 -6.27 10.97
CA ASP A 153 -18.12 -5.51 10.06
C ASP A 153 -18.50 -4.01 9.98
N ALA A 154 -19.73 -3.64 10.33
CA ALA A 154 -20.16 -2.24 10.38
C ALA A 154 -19.58 -1.54 11.63
N GLU A 155 -19.69 -2.16 12.80
CA GLU A 155 -19.09 -1.67 14.04
C GLU A 155 -17.56 -1.56 13.91
N LEU A 156 -16.92 -2.57 13.31
CA LEU A 156 -15.48 -2.52 13.01
C LEU A 156 -15.13 -1.32 12.13
N ALA A 157 -15.90 -1.07 11.07
CA ALA A 157 -15.65 0.05 10.18
C ALA A 157 -15.85 1.43 10.83
N GLU A 158 -16.80 1.55 11.76
CA GLU A 158 -17.01 2.79 12.53
C GLU A 158 -15.86 3.08 13.51
N CYS A 159 -15.15 2.04 13.96
CA CYS A 159 -14.05 2.17 14.92
C CYS A 159 -12.66 2.18 14.27
N ALA A 160 -12.56 1.86 12.98
CA ALA A 160 -11.30 1.68 12.29
C ALA A 160 -10.69 2.99 11.75
N GLY A 161 -9.36 3.00 11.68
CA GLY A 161 -8.58 4.01 10.99
C GLY A 161 -7.78 4.95 11.88
N CYS A 162 -6.95 5.75 11.22
CA CYS A 162 -6.02 6.68 11.82
C CYS A 162 -5.72 7.83 10.83
N ASP A 163 -5.35 8.99 11.36
CA ASP A 163 -5.01 10.16 10.56
C ASP A 163 -3.50 10.40 10.62
N LEU A 164 -2.80 10.15 9.50
CA LEU A 164 -1.35 10.32 9.41
C LEU A 164 -0.87 11.74 9.70
N LEU A 165 -1.69 12.78 9.51
CA LEU A 165 -1.31 14.17 9.79
C LEU A 165 -1.43 14.51 11.27
N MET A 166 -2.36 13.87 11.97
CA MET A 166 -2.66 14.14 13.37
C MET A 166 -2.01 13.13 14.32
N GLN A 167 -1.67 11.95 13.83
CA GLN A 167 -1.28 10.77 14.61
C GLN A 167 -0.01 10.09 14.05
N THR A 168 0.88 10.84 13.39
CA THR A 168 2.11 10.28 12.77
C THR A 168 2.93 9.43 13.75
N PRO A 169 3.28 9.90 14.97
CA PRO A 169 4.06 9.11 15.92
C PRO A 169 3.30 7.88 16.44
N GLU A 170 2.00 8.01 16.68
CA GLU A 170 1.13 6.94 17.14
C GLU A 170 1.03 5.81 16.12
N VAL A 171 0.88 6.14 14.83
CA VAL A 171 0.84 5.16 13.73
C VAL A 171 2.17 4.40 13.65
N ARG A 172 3.31 5.09 13.75
CA ARG A 172 4.60 4.41 13.81
C ARG A 172 4.71 3.48 15.01
N SER A 173 4.36 3.95 16.21
CA SER A 173 4.39 3.12 17.42
C SER A 173 3.50 1.89 17.31
N TRP A 174 2.31 2.04 16.70
CA TRP A 174 1.42 0.93 16.42
C TRP A 174 2.05 -0.07 15.44
N LEU A 175 2.63 0.40 14.33
CA LEU A 175 3.33 -0.46 13.37
C LEU A 175 4.49 -1.23 14.01
N LYS A 176 5.27 -0.61 14.90
CA LYS A 176 6.32 -1.32 15.66
C LYS A 176 5.77 -2.46 16.52
N GLY A 177 4.53 -2.35 17.00
CA GLY A 177 3.86 -3.40 17.78
C GLY A 177 3.23 -4.50 16.92
N VAL A 178 2.75 -4.16 15.72
CA VAL A 178 2.11 -5.11 14.80
C VAL A 178 3.12 -5.89 13.96
N LEU A 179 4.25 -5.26 13.61
CA LEU A 179 5.24 -5.86 12.73
C LEU A 179 6.24 -6.71 13.53
N SER A 180 6.51 -7.92 13.04
CA SER A 180 7.64 -8.72 13.51
C SER A 180 8.95 -8.15 12.97
N SER A 181 10.00 -8.14 13.80
CA SER A 181 11.34 -7.68 13.37
C SER A 181 12.01 -8.59 12.32
N SER A 182 11.51 -9.82 12.13
CA SER A 182 12.13 -10.84 11.26
C SER A 182 11.33 -11.16 10.00
N GLN A 183 10.19 -10.52 9.76
CA GLN A 183 9.38 -10.75 8.56
C GLN A 183 9.83 -9.85 7.40
N ARG A 184 9.58 -10.29 6.16
CA ARG A 184 9.77 -9.44 4.98
C ARG A 184 8.59 -8.48 4.86
N VAL A 185 8.89 -7.18 4.87
CA VAL A 185 7.87 -6.12 4.79
C VAL A 185 8.13 -5.26 3.57
N VAL A 186 7.05 -4.89 2.88
CA VAL A 186 7.02 -3.80 1.92
C VAL A 186 6.27 -2.62 2.54
N LEU A 187 6.91 -1.45 2.59
CA LEU A 187 6.31 -0.20 3.06
C LEU A 187 5.86 0.62 1.84
N GLY A 188 4.55 0.74 1.66
CA GLY A 188 3.96 1.34 0.48
C GLY A 188 3.25 2.66 0.77
N ALA A 189 3.79 3.76 0.23
CA ALA A 189 3.26 5.11 0.34
C ALA A 189 2.28 5.43 -0.81
N TYR A 190 0.98 5.27 -0.53
CA TYR A 190 -0.12 5.43 -1.50
C TYR A 190 -1.10 6.56 -1.14
N CYS A 191 -0.90 7.25 0.00
CA CYS A 191 -1.75 8.38 0.39
C CYS A 191 -1.58 9.54 -0.58
N TYR A 192 -2.72 10.11 -0.97
CA TYR A 192 -2.78 11.35 -1.71
C TYR A 192 -3.75 12.30 -1.01
N ALA A 193 -3.45 13.59 -1.06
CA ALA A 193 -4.30 14.66 -0.56
C ALA A 193 -4.13 15.89 -1.46
N ASP A 194 -5.10 16.79 -1.50
CA ASP A 194 -5.04 17.92 -2.41
C ASP A 194 -4.08 19.03 -1.91
N GLY A 195 -3.29 19.56 -2.84
CA GLY A 195 -2.45 20.75 -2.62
C GLY A 195 -1.43 20.58 -1.48
N PRO A 196 -1.31 21.55 -0.55
CA PRO A 196 -0.29 21.51 0.49
C PRO A 196 -0.46 20.34 1.47
N LEU A 197 -1.66 19.74 1.56
CA LEU A 197 -1.87 18.55 2.37
C LEU A 197 -1.09 17.35 1.84
N PHE A 198 -0.86 17.26 0.52
CA PHE A 198 -0.04 16.21 -0.08
C PHE A 198 1.37 16.20 0.50
N VAL A 199 2.03 17.37 0.47
CA VAL A 199 3.39 17.52 1.00
C VAL A 199 3.43 17.11 2.47
N ARG A 200 2.38 17.46 3.23
CA ARG A 200 2.32 17.12 4.65
C ARG A 200 2.18 15.62 4.88
N VAL A 201 1.32 14.94 4.14
CA VAL A 201 1.11 13.49 4.31
C VAL A 201 2.30 12.70 3.79
N SER A 202 2.97 13.15 2.71
CA SER A 202 4.21 12.54 2.23
C SER A 202 5.31 12.60 3.27
N VAL A 203 5.55 13.76 3.91
CA VAL A 203 6.54 13.86 4.98
C VAL A 203 6.15 13.02 6.21
N ALA A 204 4.86 12.90 6.52
CA ALA A 204 4.39 12.02 7.58
C ALA A 204 4.70 10.54 7.28
N MET A 205 4.45 10.07 6.04
CA MET A 205 4.82 8.72 5.60
C MET A 205 6.34 8.51 5.65
N ASP A 206 7.12 9.45 5.13
CA ASP A 206 8.59 9.36 5.11
C ASP A 206 9.18 9.25 6.52
N ALA A 207 8.66 10.02 7.48
CA ALA A 207 9.11 9.96 8.87
C ALA A 207 8.84 8.59 9.50
N ILE A 208 7.68 7.98 9.22
CA ILE A 208 7.34 6.64 9.71
C ILE A 208 8.23 5.59 9.02
N ILE A 209 8.39 5.68 7.70
CA ILE A 209 9.19 4.75 6.90
C ILE A 209 10.65 4.78 7.35
N ALA A 210 11.23 5.96 7.55
CA ALA A 210 12.60 6.12 8.03
C ALA A 210 12.81 5.43 9.39
N ASP A 211 11.92 5.68 10.36
CA ASP A 211 11.98 5.01 11.67
C ASP A 211 11.87 3.49 11.54
N LEU A 212 11.00 2.96 10.66
CA LEU A 212 10.84 1.51 10.47
C LEU A 212 12.03 0.86 9.75
N VAL A 213 12.67 1.56 8.82
CA VAL A 213 13.89 1.09 8.13
C VAL A 213 15.04 0.93 9.13
N GLU A 214 15.17 1.83 10.10
CA GLU A 214 16.20 1.76 11.13
C GLU A 214 15.94 0.66 12.18
N GLU A 215 14.66 0.34 12.45
CA GLU A 215 14.26 -0.54 13.55
C GLU A 215 14.07 -2.01 13.14
N LEU A 216 13.66 -2.28 11.91
CA LEU A 216 13.45 -3.63 11.42
C LEU A 216 14.80 -4.33 11.14
N LYS A 217 14.97 -5.57 11.63
CA LYS A 217 16.21 -6.32 11.43
C LYS A 217 16.39 -6.77 9.99
N VAL A 218 15.29 -7.08 9.30
CA VAL A 218 15.27 -7.35 7.86
C VAL A 218 14.91 -6.03 7.17
N PRO A 219 15.80 -5.46 6.32
CA PRO A 219 15.52 -4.22 5.63
C PRO A 219 14.23 -4.33 4.81
N PRO A 220 13.24 -3.44 5.00
CA PRO A 220 12.02 -3.47 4.23
C PRO A 220 12.27 -2.99 2.79
N ALA A 221 11.47 -3.48 1.85
CA ALA A 221 11.33 -2.82 0.56
C ALA A 221 10.41 -1.61 0.69
N ILE A 222 10.62 -0.59 -0.13
CA ILE A 222 9.83 0.64 -0.09
C ILE A 222 9.22 0.88 -1.47
N ALA A 223 7.94 1.25 -1.51
CA ALA A 223 7.21 1.56 -2.73
C ALA A 223 6.50 2.91 -2.58
N TYR A 224 6.56 3.74 -3.62
CA TYR A 224 5.86 5.02 -3.70
C TYR A 224 5.05 5.07 -4.99
N LEU A 225 3.89 5.74 -4.94
CA LEU A 225 3.25 6.18 -6.18
C LEU A 225 4.05 7.34 -6.77
N CYS A 226 4.34 7.24 -8.06
CA CYS A 226 4.96 8.35 -8.77
C CYS A 226 4.03 9.57 -8.76
N THR A 227 4.63 10.74 -8.65
CA THR A 227 3.97 12.04 -8.71
C THR A 227 4.45 12.80 -9.94
N PRO A 228 3.66 13.72 -10.53
CA PRO A 228 4.12 14.57 -11.63
C PRO A 228 5.33 15.46 -11.28
N THR A 229 5.67 15.57 -9.99
CA THR A 229 6.83 16.31 -9.49
C THR A 229 8.08 15.45 -9.32
N ASP A 230 7.99 14.14 -9.55
CA ASP A 230 9.14 13.26 -9.43
C ASP A 230 10.08 13.46 -10.62
N ALA A 231 11.36 13.62 -10.32
CA ALA A 231 12.40 13.69 -11.32
C ALA A 231 12.95 12.28 -11.57
N HIS A 232 12.74 11.76 -12.78
CA HIS A 232 13.27 10.48 -13.20
C HIS A 232 14.49 10.66 -14.10
N VAL A 233 15.46 9.75 -13.97
CA VAL A 233 16.55 9.65 -14.94
C VAL A 233 15.96 9.13 -16.25
N CYS A 234 15.90 9.98 -17.27
CA CYS A 234 15.40 9.59 -18.58
C CYS A 234 16.45 8.73 -19.30
N THR A 235 16.09 7.49 -19.65
CA THR A 235 16.95 6.61 -20.45
C THR A 235 17.03 7.11 -21.90
N ALA A 236 18.10 6.78 -22.61
CA ALA A 236 18.21 7.10 -24.04
C ALA A 236 17.00 6.55 -24.82
N SER A 237 16.60 5.30 -24.54
CA SER A 237 15.43 4.66 -25.18
C SER A 237 14.12 5.39 -24.89
N ALA A 238 13.89 5.88 -23.67
CA ALA A 238 12.67 6.63 -23.34
C ALA A 238 12.63 7.98 -24.06
N ARG A 239 13.77 8.68 -24.12
CA ARG A 239 13.91 9.94 -24.87
C ARG A 239 13.69 9.76 -26.37
N ASP A 240 14.33 8.75 -26.96
CA ASP A 240 14.25 8.50 -28.40
C ASP A 240 12.79 8.14 -28.78
N ALA A 241 12.12 7.27 -28.00
CA ALA A 241 10.71 6.96 -28.21
C ALA A 241 9.77 8.18 -28.07
N ALA A 242 10.05 9.10 -27.14
CA ALA A 242 9.27 10.33 -26.99
C ALA A 242 9.47 11.31 -28.16
N THR A 243 10.65 11.27 -28.80
CA THR A 243 10.99 12.16 -29.92
C THR A 243 10.44 11.63 -31.25
N ASP A 244 10.46 10.31 -31.45
CA ASP A 244 9.91 9.66 -32.66
C ASP A 244 8.37 9.69 -32.72
N ALA A 245 7.70 9.99 -31.61
CA ALA A 245 6.23 10.09 -31.51
C ALA A 245 5.67 11.49 -31.81
N LEU A 246 6.52 12.48 -32.08
CA LEU A 246 6.17 13.88 -32.43
C LEU A 246 6.36 14.14 -33.94
#